data_AF-A0A5S9IM56-F1
#
_entry.id   AF-A0A5S9IM56-F1
#
_cell.length_a   1.000
_cell.length_b   1.000
_cell.length_c   1.000
_cell.angle_alpha   90.00
_cell.angle_beta   90.00
_cell.angle_gamma   90.00
#
_symmetry.space_group_name_H-M   'P 1'
#
loop_
_entity.id
_entity.type
_entity.pdbx_description
1 polymer ?
#
loop_
_entity_poly.entity_id
_entity_poly.type
_entity_poly.pdbx_seq_one_letter_code
_entity_poly.pdbx_strand_id
1 'polypeptide(L)'
;MCMNWLRCFFLLDAMRWKSFAFFAVSACIGAICAAIFIPKIPKEIPYFIIAVFIFYTIFKPKNIPDFVIGDVWFTVVGFITGILGILVGAIGPFLALFYVRKDLSKQQVVANKSAMQALIHTTKLPIFLYLGFSYMEYASFIVYLLLAGLIGTRIGIYALMWIPQIYFFIAFKCALFLAGLKLLYQVFL
;
A
#
# COMPACT_ATOMS: atom_id res chain seq x y z
N MET A 1 -4.01 -9.41 1.96
CA MET A 1 -3.18 -10.38 1.21
C MET A 1 -4.05 -11.39 0.46
N CYS A 2 -4.84 -12.22 1.15
CA CYS A 2 -5.67 -13.27 0.51
C CYS A 2 -6.62 -12.75 -0.58
N MET A 3 -7.34 -11.66 -0.34
CA MET A 3 -8.22 -11.03 -1.35
C MET A 3 -7.47 -10.52 -2.59
N ASN A 4 -6.21 -10.12 -2.45
CA ASN A 4 -5.41 -9.65 -3.59
C ASN A 4 -4.88 -10.82 -4.43
N TRP A 5 -4.51 -11.93 -3.77
CA TRP A 5 -4.18 -13.18 -4.46
C TRP A 5 -5.38 -13.74 -5.21
N LEU A 6 -6.58 -13.72 -4.60
CA LEU A 6 -7.81 -14.19 -5.24
C LEU A 6 -8.14 -13.39 -6.51
N ARG A 7 -8.05 -12.05 -6.45
CA ARG A 7 -8.24 -11.18 -7.63
C ARG A 7 -7.21 -11.44 -8.73
N CYS A 8 -5.96 -11.74 -8.36
CA CYS A 8 -4.91 -12.09 -9.31
C CYS A 8 -5.23 -13.43 -10.00
N PHE A 9 -5.60 -14.45 -9.24
CA PHE A 9 -5.93 -15.78 -9.74
C PHE A 9 -7.07 -15.76 -10.77
N PHE A 10 -8.12 -14.97 -10.52
CA PHE A 10 -9.23 -14.85 -11.48
C PHE A 10 -8.91 -14.02 -12.73
N LEU A 11 -7.77 -13.31 -12.77
CA LEU A 11 -7.41 -12.39 -13.84
C LEU A 11 -6.00 -12.63 -14.38
N LEU A 12 -5.52 -13.89 -14.35
CA LEU A 12 -4.17 -14.24 -14.81
C LEU A 12 -3.92 -13.84 -16.28
N ASP A 13 -4.95 -13.95 -17.12
CA ASP A 13 -4.89 -13.55 -18.54
C ASP A 13 -4.68 -12.04 -18.73
N ALA A 14 -5.08 -11.23 -17.75
CA ALA A 14 -4.90 -9.79 -17.78
C ALA A 14 -3.56 -9.34 -17.17
N MET A 15 -2.72 -10.27 -16.71
CA MET A 15 -1.47 -9.93 -16.03
C MET A 15 -0.35 -9.62 -17.02
N ARG A 16 0.40 -8.55 -16.74
CA ARG A 16 1.61 -8.21 -17.48
C ARG A 16 2.80 -8.89 -16.82
N TRP A 17 2.95 -10.18 -17.11
CA TRP A 17 3.95 -11.07 -16.51
C TRP A 17 5.38 -10.52 -16.55
N LYS A 18 5.78 -9.91 -17.68
CA LYS A 18 7.13 -9.33 -17.83
C LYS A 18 7.39 -8.19 -16.84
N SER A 19 6.47 -7.24 -16.73
CA SER A 19 6.55 -6.14 -15.75
C SER A 19 6.52 -6.68 -14.31
N PHE A 20 5.66 -7.68 -14.06
CA PHE A 20 5.57 -8.33 -12.75
C PHE A 20 6.86 -9.06 -12.36
N ALA A 21 7.54 -9.74 -13.27
CA ALA A 21 8.79 -10.44 -12.98
C ALA A 21 9.91 -9.46 -12.55
N PHE A 22 10.09 -8.36 -13.29
CA PHE A 22 11.05 -7.30 -12.92
C PHE A 22 10.71 -6.68 -11.57
N PHE A 23 9.42 -6.42 -11.34
CA PHE A 23 8.92 -5.93 -10.05
C PHE A 23 9.19 -6.92 -8.92
N ALA A 24 8.91 -8.20 -9.12
CA ALA A 24 8.88 -9.18 -8.04
C ALA A 24 10.25 -9.41 -7.41
N VAL A 25 11.26 -9.60 -8.26
CA VAL A 25 12.65 -9.81 -7.81
C VAL A 25 13.14 -8.59 -7.03
N SER A 26 12.97 -7.40 -7.60
CA SER A 26 13.44 -6.15 -6.99
C SER A 26 12.65 -5.75 -5.75
N ALA A 27 11.35 -6.05 -5.69
CA ALA A 27 10.51 -5.84 -4.51
C ALA A 27 10.97 -6.66 -3.31
N CYS A 28 11.31 -7.92 -3.51
CA CYS A 28 11.89 -8.75 -2.46
C CYS A 28 13.23 -8.16 -1.97
N ILE A 29 14.10 -7.74 -2.89
CA ILE A 29 15.38 -7.10 -2.53
C ILE A 29 15.14 -5.81 -1.74
N GLY A 30 14.25 -4.93 -2.21
CA GLY A 30 13.92 -3.69 -1.52
C GLY A 30 13.34 -3.91 -0.12
N ALA A 31 12.50 -4.92 0.04
CA ALA A 31 11.94 -5.28 1.34
C ALA A 31 13.02 -5.82 2.31
N ILE A 32 13.95 -6.65 1.82
CA ILE A 32 15.11 -7.12 2.60
C ILE A 32 16.02 -5.94 2.98
N CYS A 33 16.32 -5.05 2.03
CA CYS A 33 17.08 -3.84 2.31
C CYS A 33 16.39 -3.01 3.41
N ALA A 34 15.08 -2.77 3.30
CA ALA A 34 14.36 -2.08 4.36
C ALA A 34 14.44 -2.80 5.70
N ALA A 35 14.35 -4.13 5.76
CA ALA A 35 14.52 -4.88 7.00
C ALA A 35 15.91 -4.67 7.64
N ILE A 36 16.97 -4.61 6.84
CA ILE A 36 18.35 -4.41 7.32
C ILE A 36 18.57 -2.98 7.84
N PHE A 37 17.95 -1.99 7.20
CA PHE A 37 18.18 -0.58 7.50
C PHE A 37 17.15 0.02 8.46
N ILE A 38 15.94 -0.53 8.56
CA ILE A 38 14.87 0.02 9.41
C ILE A 38 15.27 0.16 10.89
N PRO A 39 16.07 -0.74 11.51
CA PRO A 39 16.50 -0.57 12.90
C PRO A 39 17.55 0.53 13.07
N LYS A 40 18.17 0.98 11.97
CA LYS A 40 19.26 1.96 11.94
C LYS A 40 18.79 3.37 11.57
N ILE A 41 17.56 3.51 11.07
CA ILE A 41 17.00 4.81 10.71
C ILE A 41 16.23 5.42 11.89
N PRO A 42 16.29 6.74 12.07
CA PRO A 42 15.43 7.42 13.04
C PRO A 42 13.94 7.15 12.76
N LYS A 43 13.16 6.92 13.81
CA LYS A 43 11.70 6.62 13.75
C LYS A 43 10.89 7.73 13.06
N GLU A 44 11.44 8.94 13.04
CA GLU A 44 10.91 10.14 12.42
C GLU A 44 10.85 10.00 10.90
N ILE A 45 11.77 9.25 10.28
CA ILE A 45 11.81 9.10 8.82
C ILE A 45 10.56 8.36 8.29
N PRO A 46 10.20 7.16 8.80
CA PRO A 46 8.94 6.52 8.43
C PRO A 46 7.71 7.42 8.64
N TYR A 47 7.59 8.09 9.79
CA TYR A 47 6.45 8.98 10.07
C TYR A 47 6.38 10.14 9.08
N PHE A 48 7.52 10.75 8.76
CA PHE A 48 7.60 11.82 7.78
C PHE A 48 7.19 11.35 6.38
N ILE A 49 7.68 10.19 5.94
CA ILE A 49 7.30 9.60 4.64
C ILE A 49 5.78 9.36 4.59
N ILE A 50 5.20 8.74 5.63
CA ILE A 50 3.75 8.50 5.70
C ILE A 50 2.97 9.83 5.66
N ALA A 51 3.41 10.83 6.42
CA ALA A 51 2.78 12.16 6.43
C ALA A 51 2.81 12.80 5.04
N VAL A 52 3.95 12.77 4.34
CA VAL A 52 4.07 13.27 2.96
C VAL A 52 3.10 12.55 2.02
N PHE A 53 2.99 11.22 2.09
CA PHE A 53 2.03 10.45 1.28
C PHE A 53 0.57 10.82 1.58
N ILE A 54 0.23 11.06 2.85
CA ILE A 54 -1.11 11.51 3.26
C ILE A 54 -1.40 12.89 2.68
N PHE A 55 -0.51 13.87 2.89
CA PHE A 55 -0.73 15.23 2.38
C PHE A 55 -0.76 15.29 0.86
N TYR A 56 0.10 14.52 0.18
CA TYR A 56 0.01 14.34 -1.27
C TYR A 56 -1.38 13.81 -1.67
N THR A 57 -1.94 12.83 -0.95
CA THR A 57 -3.28 12.31 -1.25
C THR A 57 -4.38 13.36 -1.12
N ILE A 58 -4.26 14.28 -0.15
CA ILE A 58 -5.23 15.36 0.10
C ILE A 58 -5.13 16.47 -0.97
N PHE A 59 -3.90 16.87 -1.30
CA PHE A 59 -3.59 18.07 -2.09
C PHE A 59 -3.19 17.78 -3.54
N LYS A 60 -3.08 16.51 -3.95
CA LYS A 60 -2.70 16.19 -5.33
C LYS A 60 -3.63 16.87 -6.34
N PRO A 61 -3.09 17.38 -7.47
CA PRO A 61 -3.91 17.91 -8.54
C PRO A 61 -4.79 16.81 -9.14
N LYS A 62 -5.98 17.20 -9.60
CA LYS A 62 -6.97 16.24 -10.17
C LYS A 62 -6.51 15.64 -11.50
N ASN A 63 -5.68 16.36 -12.26
CA ASN A 63 -5.27 16.00 -13.62
C ASN A 63 -3.77 15.73 -13.68
N ILE A 64 -3.35 14.59 -13.14
CA ILE A 64 -1.97 14.12 -13.29
C ILE A 64 -1.88 13.34 -14.61
N PRO A 65 -0.89 13.61 -15.47
CA PRO A 65 -0.71 12.84 -16.70
C PRO A 65 -0.38 11.37 -16.39
N ASP A 66 -0.73 10.47 -17.33
CA ASP A 66 -0.43 9.05 -17.21
C ASP A 66 1.09 8.83 -17.19
N PHE A 67 1.58 8.07 -16.21
CA PHE A 67 3.00 7.74 -16.11
C PHE A 67 3.28 6.39 -16.77
N VAL A 68 3.72 6.44 -18.03
CA VAL A 68 4.04 5.25 -18.82
C VAL A 68 5.54 4.98 -18.80
N ILE A 69 5.91 3.79 -18.33
CA ILE A 69 7.30 3.32 -18.28
C ILE A 69 7.42 1.96 -18.96
N GLY A 70 8.62 1.67 -19.48
CA GLY A 70 8.96 0.35 -20.02
C GLY A 70 9.05 -0.73 -18.93
N ASP A 71 8.91 -2.00 -19.31
CA ASP A 71 8.84 -3.12 -18.36
C ASP A 71 10.06 -3.22 -17.42
N VAL A 72 11.26 -2.93 -17.91
CA VAL A 72 12.51 -2.98 -17.11
C VAL A 72 12.48 -1.99 -15.95
N TRP A 73 11.82 -0.84 -16.12
CA TRP A 73 11.72 0.16 -15.05
C TRP A 73 10.87 -0.30 -13.87
N PHE A 74 10.09 -1.38 -14.02
CA PHE A 74 9.44 -2.03 -12.89
C PHE A 74 10.43 -2.64 -11.90
N THR A 75 11.70 -2.81 -12.24
CA THR A 75 12.77 -3.09 -11.26
C THR A 75 12.93 -1.96 -10.25
N VAL A 76 12.89 -0.69 -10.69
CA VAL A 76 12.96 0.46 -9.78
C VAL A 76 11.67 0.58 -8.98
N VAL A 77 10.52 0.43 -9.64
CA VAL A 77 9.21 0.46 -8.97
C VAL A 77 9.13 -0.64 -7.91
N GLY A 78 9.58 -1.85 -8.21
CA GLY A 78 9.61 -2.97 -7.28
C GLY A 78 10.48 -2.68 -6.08
N PHE A 79 11.74 -2.27 -6.29
CA PHE A 79 12.66 -1.92 -5.20
C PHE A 79 12.08 -0.86 -4.25
N ILE A 80 11.58 0.26 -4.78
CA ILE A 80 10.96 1.32 -3.97
C ILE A 80 9.72 0.81 -3.26
N THR A 81 8.87 0.04 -3.95
CA THR A 81 7.65 -0.53 -3.35
C THR A 81 7.97 -1.51 -2.23
N GLY A 82 9.04 -2.30 -2.37
CA GLY A 82 9.56 -3.19 -1.32
C GLY A 82 9.91 -2.42 -0.06
N ILE A 83 10.64 -1.31 -0.22
CA ILE A 83 11.03 -0.44 0.89
C ILE A 83 9.79 0.20 1.55
N LEU A 84 8.95 0.87 0.75
CA LEU A 84 7.73 1.51 1.24
C LEU A 84 6.76 0.50 1.86
N GLY A 85 6.75 -0.74 1.38
CA GLY A 85 5.94 -1.83 1.92
C GLY A 85 6.23 -2.10 3.40
N ILE A 86 7.51 -2.10 3.77
CA ILE A 86 7.95 -2.29 5.16
C ILE A 86 7.78 -1.01 5.98
N LEU A 87 8.15 0.16 5.43
CA LEU A 87 8.15 1.43 6.17
C LEU A 87 6.75 2.03 6.38
N VAL A 88 5.96 2.13 5.31
CA VAL A 88 4.69 2.90 5.28
C VAL A 88 3.49 1.98 5.41
N GLY A 89 3.63 0.72 5.02
CA GLY A 89 2.56 -0.26 5.10
C GLY A 89 1.58 -0.22 3.92
N ALA A 90 1.34 0.98 3.34
CA ALA A 90 0.41 1.23 2.25
C ALA A 90 1.13 1.63 0.95
N ILE A 91 1.02 0.77 -0.07
CA ILE A 91 1.69 0.94 -1.38
C ILE A 91 0.71 1.15 -2.54
N GLY A 92 -0.59 1.06 -2.27
CA GLY A 92 -1.63 1.13 -3.30
C GLY A 92 -1.69 2.45 -4.07
N PRO A 93 -1.58 3.63 -3.40
CA PRO A 93 -1.50 4.91 -4.08
C PRO A 93 -0.25 5.04 -4.96
N PHE A 94 0.90 4.52 -4.51
CA PHE A 94 2.14 4.53 -5.28
C PHE A 94 2.00 3.68 -6.55
N LEU A 95 1.56 2.43 -6.43
CA LEU A 95 1.33 1.55 -7.59
C LEU A 95 0.24 2.07 -8.53
N ALA A 96 -0.70 2.87 -8.03
CA ALA A 96 -1.73 3.48 -8.86
C ALA A 96 -1.13 4.45 -9.90
N LEU A 97 -0.01 5.09 -9.62
CA LEU A 97 0.66 6.00 -10.57
C LEU A 97 1.07 5.28 -11.87
N PHE A 98 1.42 4.00 -11.79
CA PHE A 98 1.94 3.22 -12.91
C PHE A 98 0.86 2.40 -13.63
N TYR A 99 -0.26 2.11 -12.96
CA TYR A 99 -1.30 1.21 -13.48
C TYR A 99 -2.68 1.82 -13.63
N VAL A 100 -2.99 2.97 -13.00
CA VAL A 100 -4.23 3.70 -13.30
C VAL A 100 -3.94 4.61 -14.48
N ARG A 101 -4.02 4.04 -15.68
CA ARG A 101 -3.70 4.71 -16.95
C ARG A 101 -4.76 4.39 -18.00
N LYS A 102 -4.90 5.26 -19.00
CA LYS A 102 -5.91 5.13 -20.05
C LYS A 102 -5.61 4.01 -21.05
N ASP A 103 -4.34 3.62 -21.20
CA ASP A 103 -3.89 2.57 -22.12
C ASP A 103 -4.16 1.14 -21.61
N LEU A 104 -4.56 0.97 -20.35
CA LEU A 104 -4.78 -0.33 -19.72
C LEU A 104 -6.27 -0.61 -19.52
N SER A 105 -6.67 -1.85 -19.75
CA SER A 105 -8.02 -2.30 -19.41
C SER A 105 -8.22 -2.34 -17.89
N LYS A 106 -9.48 -2.24 -17.43
CA LYS A 106 -9.81 -2.33 -16.00
C LYS A 106 -9.27 -3.62 -15.37
N GLN A 107 -9.36 -4.73 -16.10
CA GLN A 107 -8.85 -6.04 -15.70
C GLN A 107 -7.33 -6.01 -15.55
N GLN A 108 -6.60 -5.40 -16.50
CA GLN A 108 -5.14 -5.25 -16.39
C GLN A 108 -4.75 -4.40 -15.18
N VAL A 109 -5.46 -3.29 -14.92
CA VAL A 109 -5.21 -2.45 -13.73
C VAL A 109 -5.41 -3.25 -12.45
N VAL A 110 -6.53 -3.96 -12.33
CA VAL A 110 -6.87 -4.73 -11.12
C VAL A 110 -5.91 -5.91 -10.93
N ALA A 111 -5.64 -6.69 -11.98
CA ALA A 111 -4.77 -7.87 -11.92
C ALA A 111 -3.36 -7.50 -11.45
N ASN A 112 -2.71 -6.55 -12.15
CA ASN A 112 -1.33 -6.20 -11.87
C ASN A 112 -1.15 -5.50 -10.51
N LYS A 113 -2.04 -4.55 -10.15
CA LYS A 113 -1.99 -3.93 -8.82
C LYS A 113 -2.21 -4.95 -7.71
N SER A 114 -3.15 -5.88 -7.90
CA SER A 114 -3.43 -6.92 -6.91
C SER A 114 -2.25 -7.87 -6.75
N ALA A 115 -1.65 -8.34 -7.85
CA ALA A 115 -0.48 -9.21 -7.83
C ALA A 115 0.71 -8.56 -7.10
N MET A 116 1.05 -7.32 -7.46
CA MET A 116 2.16 -6.58 -6.85
C MET A 116 1.92 -6.30 -5.37
N GLN A 117 0.70 -5.91 -4.99
CA GLN A 117 0.36 -5.73 -3.58
C GLN A 117 0.38 -7.04 -2.81
N ALA A 118 -0.14 -8.12 -3.40
CA ALA A 118 -0.16 -9.43 -2.77
C ALA A 118 1.27 -9.89 -2.45
N LEU A 119 2.19 -9.76 -3.42
CA LEU A 119 3.61 -10.04 -3.21
C LEU A 119 4.19 -9.24 -2.04
N ILE A 120 4.03 -7.90 -2.05
CA ILE A 120 4.59 -7.04 -1.00
C ILE A 120 3.98 -7.34 0.37
N HIS A 121 2.69 -7.65 0.45
CA HIS A 121 2.10 -8.06 1.72
C HIS A 121 2.62 -9.43 2.19
N THR A 122 2.94 -10.32 1.25
CA THR A 122 3.53 -11.63 1.54
C THR A 122 4.93 -11.49 2.12
N THR A 123 5.76 -10.59 1.58
CA THR A 123 7.14 -10.39 2.07
C THR A 123 7.21 -9.85 3.50
N LYS A 124 6.15 -9.18 3.99
CA LYS A 124 6.12 -8.67 5.37
C LYS A 124 6.17 -9.74 6.43
N LEU A 125 5.52 -10.89 6.22
CA LEU A 125 5.46 -11.95 7.23
C LEU A 125 6.87 -12.44 7.64
N PRO A 126 7.71 -12.93 6.70
CA PRO A 126 9.05 -13.37 7.05
C PRO A 126 9.94 -12.20 7.52
N ILE A 127 9.74 -10.98 7.00
CA ILE A 127 10.53 -9.81 7.42
C ILE A 127 10.24 -9.42 8.87
N PHE A 128 8.98 -9.35 9.28
CA PHE A 128 8.64 -9.03 10.67
C PHE A 128 9.04 -10.15 11.63
N LEU A 129 8.93 -11.41 11.22
CA LEU A 129 9.53 -12.53 11.97
C LEU A 129 11.03 -12.33 12.16
N TYR A 130 11.76 -12.00 11.09
CA TYR A 130 13.20 -11.73 11.15
C TYR A 130 13.55 -10.53 12.05
N LEU A 131 12.70 -9.50 12.06
CA LEU A 131 12.84 -8.33 12.94
C LEU A 131 12.44 -8.61 14.41
N GLY A 132 12.08 -9.85 14.75
CA GLY A 132 11.78 -10.28 16.12
C GLY A 132 10.32 -10.17 16.53
N PHE A 133 9.38 -9.91 15.60
CA PHE A 133 7.96 -9.86 15.93
C PHE A 133 7.39 -11.28 16.17
N SER A 134 6.88 -11.52 17.37
CA SER A 134 6.23 -12.78 17.73
C SER A 134 4.74 -12.78 17.37
N TYR A 135 4.38 -13.39 16.24
CA TYR A 135 2.97 -13.51 15.84
C TYR A 135 2.12 -14.31 16.83
N MET A 136 2.72 -15.30 17.52
CA MET A 136 2.01 -16.14 18.49
C MET A 136 1.67 -15.38 19.77
N GLU A 137 2.59 -14.53 20.24
CA GLU A 137 2.37 -13.68 21.42
C GLU A 137 1.20 -12.71 21.20
N TYR A 138 1.11 -12.14 20.00
CA TYR A 138 0.04 -11.20 19.63
C TYR A 138 -1.14 -11.87 18.93
N ALA A 139 -1.27 -13.20 18.93
CA ALA A 139 -2.29 -13.91 18.16
C ALA A 139 -3.72 -13.46 18.51
N SER A 140 -4.03 -13.30 19.79
CA SER A 140 -5.33 -12.80 20.26
C SER A 140 -5.59 -11.38 19.76
N PHE A 141 -4.60 -10.49 19.85
CA PHE A 141 -4.71 -9.12 19.36
C PHE A 141 -4.90 -9.05 17.84
N ILE A 142 -4.18 -9.89 17.09
CA ILE A 142 -4.35 -10.02 15.64
C ILE A 142 -5.79 -10.47 15.32
N VAL A 143 -6.35 -11.45 16.04
CA VAL A 143 -7.74 -11.88 15.86
C VAL A 143 -8.71 -10.74 16.14
N TYR A 144 -8.54 -9.98 17.23
CA TYR A 144 -9.39 -8.82 17.51
C TYR A 144 -9.30 -7.76 16.41
N LEU A 145 -8.11 -7.46 15.90
CA LEU A 145 -7.93 -6.53 14.78
C LEU A 145 -8.61 -7.01 13.50
N LEU A 146 -8.56 -8.32 13.22
CA LEU A 146 -9.26 -8.91 12.07
C LEU A 146 -10.78 -8.77 12.21
N LEU A 147 -11.33 -9.07 13.39
CA LEU A 147 -12.76 -8.92 13.66
C LEU A 147 -13.21 -7.46 13.61
N ALA A 148 -12.46 -6.57 14.27
CA ALA A 148 -12.74 -5.13 14.23
C ALA A 148 -12.67 -4.58 12.80
N GLY A 149 -11.69 -5.01 12.00
CA GLY A 149 -11.58 -4.66 10.59
C GLY A 149 -12.75 -5.16 9.76
N LEU A 150 -13.22 -6.39 9.99
CA LEU A 150 -14.39 -6.97 9.32
C LEU A 150 -15.67 -6.18 9.65
N ILE A 151 -15.93 -5.95 10.94
CA ILE A 151 -17.08 -5.21 11.44
C ILE A 151 -17.04 -3.77 10.92
N GLY A 152 -15.91 -3.09 11.07
CA GLY A 152 -15.70 -1.72 10.60
C GLY A 152 -15.89 -1.59 9.08
N THR A 153 -15.45 -2.57 8.29
CA THR A 153 -15.69 -2.60 6.84
C THR A 153 -17.19 -2.71 6.54
N ARG A 154 -17.91 -3.59 7.24
CA ARG A 154 -19.37 -3.76 7.03
C ARG A 154 -20.15 -2.50 7.39
N ILE A 155 -19.84 -1.88 8.53
CA ILE A 155 -20.43 -0.61 8.95
C ILE A 155 -20.09 0.50 7.96
N GLY A 156 -18.83 0.57 7.52
CA GLY A 156 -18.37 1.57 6.55
C GLY A 156 -19.07 1.45 5.20
N ILE A 157 -19.28 0.24 4.69
CA ILE A 157 -20.07 0.00 3.47
C ILE A 157 -21.52 0.45 3.68
N TYR A 158 -22.12 0.11 4.83
CA TYR A 158 -23.49 0.54 5.13
C TYR A 158 -23.59 2.06 5.12
N ALA A 159 -22.72 2.76 5.88
CA ALA A 159 -22.69 4.22 5.95
C ALA A 159 -22.47 4.87 4.58
N LEU A 160 -21.60 4.29 3.73
CA LEU A 160 -21.33 4.79 2.38
C LEU A 160 -22.59 4.88 1.51
N MET A 161 -23.59 4.01 1.71
CA MET A 161 -24.85 4.04 0.95
C MET A 161 -25.74 5.22 1.31
N TRP A 162 -25.57 5.82 2.49
CA TRP A 162 -26.43 6.90 3.00
C TRP A 162 -25.77 8.28 2.96
N ILE A 163 -24.43 8.34 2.93
CA ILE A 163 -23.69 9.61 2.96
C ILE A 163 -23.60 10.20 1.55
N PRO A 164 -24.06 11.44 1.32
CA PRO A 164 -23.88 12.09 0.03
C PRO A 164 -22.40 12.25 -0.32
N GLN A 165 -22.07 12.08 -1.61
CA GLN A 165 -20.69 12.04 -2.11
C GLN A 165 -19.82 13.22 -1.64
N ILE A 166 -20.38 14.44 -1.60
CA ILE A 166 -19.64 15.63 -1.15
C ILE A 166 -19.20 15.53 0.31
N TYR A 167 -20.10 15.11 1.21
CA TYR A 167 -19.79 14.99 2.65
C TYR A 167 -18.82 13.84 2.91
N PHE A 168 -18.93 12.74 2.16
CA PHE A 168 -17.96 11.65 2.23
C PHE A 168 -16.54 12.15 1.94
N PHE A 169 -16.35 12.88 0.84
CA PHE A 169 -15.02 13.39 0.49
C PHE A 169 -14.50 14.45 1.45
N ILE A 170 -15.37 15.30 2.02
CA ILE A 170 -14.98 16.23 3.09
C ILE A 170 -14.50 15.47 4.32
N ALA A 171 -15.31 14.54 4.85
CA ALA A 171 -14.97 13.75 6.02
C ALA A 171 -13.67 12.94 5.81
N PHE A 172 -13.52 12.32 4.65
CA PHE A 172 -12.32 11.58 4.27
C PHE A 172 -11.07 12.47 4.27
N LYS A 173 -11.14 13.66 3.66
CA LYS A 173 -10.01 14.62 3.64
C LYS A 173 -9.69 15.13 5.03
N CYS A 174 -10.69 15.43 5.86
CA CYS A 174 -10.47 15.85 7.25
C CYS A 174 -9.78 14.76 8.06
N ALA A 175 -10.24 13.51 7.97
CA ALA A 175 -9.64 12.37 8.66
C ALA A 175 -8.16 12.18 8.25
N LEU A 176 -7.87 12.25 6.94
CA LEU A 176 -6.50 12.20 6.44
C LEU A 176 -5.67 13.38 6.94
N PHE A 177 -6.21 14.60 6.90
CA PHE A 177 -5.48 15.80 7.34
C PHE A 177 -5.08 15.70 8.81
N LEU A 178 -6.00 15.29 9.69
CA LEU A 178 -5.73 15.06 11.11
C LEU A 178 -4.70 13.94 11.33
N ALA A 179 -4.79 12.84 10.58
CA ALA A 179 -3.80 11.76 10.65
C ALA A 179 -2.40 12.23 10.22
N GLY A 180 -2.31 13.03 9.13
CA GLY A 180 -1.07 13.62 8.66
C GLY A 180 -0.46 14.58 9.69
N LEU A 181 -1.28 15.44 10.32
CA LEU A 181 -0.84 16.33 11.39
C LEU A 181 -0.31 15.57 12.61
N LYS A 182 -1.01 14.49 13.03
CA LYS A 182 -0.55 13.65 14.13
C LYS A 182 0.82 13.03 13.84
N LEU A 183 1.05 12.56 12.61
CA LEU A 183 2.35 12.00 12.22
C LEU A 183 3.44 13.07 12.16
N LEU A 184 3.15 14.27 11.64
CA LEU A 184 4.11 15.38 11.71
C LEU A 184 4.45 15.77 13.15
N TYR A 185 3.47 15.76 14.05
CA TYR A 185 3.71 15.98 15.47
C TYR A 185 4.72 14.96 16.03
N GLN A 186 4.58 13.68 15.69
CA GLN A 186 5.53 12.62 16.08
C GLN A 186 6.91 12.71 15.41
N VAL A 187 7.06 13.53 14.37
CA VAL A 187 8.35 13.79 13.70
C VAL A 187 9.14 14.88 14.42
N PHE A 188 8.46 15.89 14.97
CA PHE A 188 9.10 17.09 15.53
C PHE A 188 9.14 17.12 17.08
N LEU A 189 8.40 16.25 17.76
CA LEU A 189 8.29 16.16 19.22
C LEU A 189 8.45 14.71 19.69
#